data_AF-A0A0R2R4Z2-F1
#
_entry.id   AF-A0A0R2R4Z2-F1
#
_cell.length_a   1.000
_cell.length_b   1.000
_cell.length_c   1.000
_cell.angle_alpha   90.00
_cell.angle_beta   90.00
_cell.angle_gamma   90.00
#
_symmetry.space_group_name_H-M   'P 1'
#
loop_
_entity.id
_entity.type
_entity.pdbx_description
1 polymer ?
#
loop_
_entity_poly.entity_id
_entity_poly.type
_entity_poly.pdbx_seq_one_letter_code
_entity_poly.pdbx_strand_id
1 'polypeptide(L)'
;MTIFEGSHDGKGMRVGIVCSRFNEFIVTALLDGAKRGLSSHGVSESNIDVVWVPGAFEIPIATKAMATSGRYDTLVTLGAVIRGETAHFEYVAGPVADSIAQIQLETGMPIGFAVLTVESVEQAVERSGPGAGNKGEEAAIGAIEMANVLKALR
;
A
#
# COMPACT_ATOMS: atom_id res chain seq x y z
N MET A 1 -26.38 18.73 8.95
CA MET A 1 -25.10 18.41 8.28
C MET A 1 -25.01 16.90 8.19
N THR A 2 -24.75 16.35 7.01
CA THR A 2 -24.52 14.91 6.84
C THR A 2 -23.01 14.64 6.92
N ILE A 3 -22.61 13.60 7.64
CA ILE A 3 -21.20 13.19 7.82
C ILE A 3 -21.05 11.78 7.24
N PHE A 4 -19.98 11.53 6.50
CA PHE A 4 -19.61 10.22 5.95
C PHE A 4 -18.27 9.79 6.54
N GLU A 5 -18.23 8.62 7.17
CA GLU A 5 -17.03 8.02 7.77
C GLU A 5 -16.93 6.56 7.33
N GLY A 6 -15.71 6.08 7.08
CA GLY A 6 -15.46 4.69 6.72
C GLY A 6 -15.40 3.82 7.96
N SER A 7 -16.05 2.65 7.94
CA SER A 7 -15.72 1.63 8.93
C SER A 7 -14.39 0.96 8.57
N HIS A 8 -13.75 0.36 9.56
CA HIS A 8 -12.61 -0.53 9.33
C HIS A 8 -13.05 -1.99 9.08
N ASP A 9 -14.27 -2.23 8.58
CA ASP A 9 -14.74 -3.60 8.29
C ASP A 9 -14.30 -4.01 6.88
N GLY A 10 -13.36 -4.95 6.81
CA GLY A 10 -12.85 -5.55 5.58
C GLY A 10 -13.52 -6.87 5.19
N LYS A 11 -14.56 -7.31 5.90
CA LYS A 11 -15.18 -8.61 5.65
C LYS A 11 -15.72 -8.72 4.22
N GLY A 12 -15.24 -9.73 3.51
CA GLY A 12 -15.63 -10.00 2.12
C GLY A 12 -14.90 -9.15 1.08
N MET A 13 -14.08 -8.17 1.47
CA MET A 13 -13.27 -7.40 0.54
C MET A 13 -12.20 -8.27 -0.12
N ARG A 14 -11.88 -7.98 -1.38
CA ARG A 14 -10.71 -8.47 -2.11
C ARG A 14 -9.65 -7.39 -2.15
N VAL A 15 -8.46 -7.72 -1.65
CA VAL A 15 -7.35 -6.77 -1.50
C VAL A 15 -6.18 -7.23 -2.36
N GLY A 16 -5.66 -6.32 -3.15
CA GLY A 16 -4.42 -6.54 -3.89
C GLY A 16 -3.24 -5.86 -3.19
N ILE A 17 -2.10 -6.53 -3.07
CA ILE A 17 -0.87 -5.98 -2.51
C ILE A 17 0.23 -6.05 -3.56
N VAL A 18 0.90 -4.92 -3.81
CA VAL A 18 2.06 -4.85 -4.71
C VAL A 18 3.31 -4.58 -3.88
N CYS A 19 4.29 -5.49 -3.95
CA CYS A 19 5.54 -5.43 -3.18
C CYS A 19 6.74 -5.27 -4.11
N SER A 20 7.64 -4.33 -3.84
CA SER A 20 8.96 -4.33 -4.48
C SER A 20 9.90 -5.37 -3.86
N ARG A 21 10.72 -6.05 -4.67
CA ARG A 21 11.77 -6.97 -4.18
C ARG A 21 13.00 -6.22 -3.67
N PHE A 22 13.34 -5.08 -4.24
CA PHE A 22 14.45 -4.28 -3.71
C PHE A 22 14.16 -3.86 -2.25
N ASN A 23 15.17 -3.96 -1.37
CA ASN A 23 15.02 -3.86 0.10
C ASN A 23 14.05 -4.90 0.70
N GLU A 24 14.07 -6.14 0.21
CA GLU A 24 13.13 -7.22 0.55
C GLU A 24 12.90 -7.42 2.05
N PHE A 25 13.93 -7.29 2.89
CA PHE A 25 13.77 -7.48 4.34
C PHE A 25 12.83 -6.43 4.97
N ILE A 26 12.91 -5.17 4.51
CA ILE A 26 11.99 -4.10 4.92
C ILE A 26 10.60 -4.36 4.34
N VAL A 27 10.52 -4.69 3.06
CA VAL A 27 9.24 -4.87 2.36
C VAL A 27 8.48 -6.09 2.87
N THR A 28 9.19 -7.15 3.28
CA THR A 28 8.58 -8.32 3.93
C THR A 28 7.99 -7.93 5.28
N ALA A 29 8.70 -7.14 6.09
CA ALA A 29 8.17 -6.66 7.36
C ALA A 29 6.96 -5.72 7.20
N LEU A 30 6.93 -4.91 6.13
CA LEU A 30 5.75 -4.14 5.73
C LEU A 30 4.59 -5.06 5.28
N LEU A 31 4.89 -6.10 4.49
CA LEU A 31 3.88 -7.06 4.02
C LEU A 31 3.25 -7.83 5.18
N ASP A 32 4.05 -8.26 6.15
CA ASP A 32 3.55 -8.89 7.37
C ASP A 32 2.67 -7.92 8.17
N GLY A 33 3.05 -6.63 8.24
CA GLY A 33 2.21 -5.57 8.81
C GLY A 33 0.89 -5.40 8.08
N ALA A 34 0.91 -5.28 6.76
CA ALA A 34 -0.29 -5.17 5.94
C ALA A 34 -1.22 -6.36 6.16
N LYS A 35 -0.69 -7.60 6.09
CA LYS A 35 -1.48 -8.82 6.31
C LYS A 35 -2.10 -8.87 7.71
N ARG A 36 -1.35 -8.46 8.76
CA ARG A 36 -1.90 -8.35 10.12
C ARG A 36 -3.04 -7.33 10.19
N GLY A 37 -2.85 -6.14 9.62
CA GLY A 37 -3.87 -5.09 9.57
C GLY A 37 -5.13 -5.52 8.83
N LEU A 38 -4.98 -6.19 7.68
CA LEU A 38 -6.11 -6.73 6.92
C LEU A 38 -6.85 -7.83 7.70
N SER A 39 -6.11 -8.76 8.30
CA SER A 39 -6.69 -9.88 9.05
C SER A 39 -7.40 -9.42 10.33
N SER A 40 -6.84 -8.46 11.07
CA SER A 40 -7.46 -7.91 12.28
C SER A 40 -8.77 -7.18 12.00
N HIS A 41 -8.97 -6.76 10.74
CA HIS A 41 -10.16 -6.09 10.23
C HIS A 41 -11.05 -7.00 9.37
N GLY A 42 -10.87 -8.33 9.43
CA GLY A 42 -11.81 -9.31 8.88
C GLY A 42 -11.63 -9.66 7.40
N VAL A 43 -10.57 -9.20 6.74
CA VAL A 43 -10.22 -9.66 5.38
C VAL A 43 -9.69 -11.10 5.47
N SER A 44 -10.30 -12.02 4.73
CA SER A 44 -9.82 -13.41 4.62
C SER A 44 -8.50 -13.46 3.86
N GLU A 45 -7.55 -14.28 4.30
CA GLU A 45 -6.30 -14.52 3.57
C GLU A 45 -6.53 -14.97 2.13
N SER A 46 -7.59 -15.75 1.88
CA SER A 46 -8.00 -16.19 0.55
C SER A 46 -8.43 -15.06 -0.40
N ASN A 47 -8.67 -13.86 0.14
CA ASN A 47 -9.06 -12.67 -0.62
C ASN A 47 -7.89 -11.69 -0.81
N ILE A 48 -6.68 -12.08 -0.40
CA ILE A 48 -5.48 -11.24 -0.52
C ILE A 48 -4.60 -11.81 -1.63
N ASP A 49 -4.43 -11.05 -2.71
CA ASP A 49 -3.45 -11.34 -3.75
C ASP A 49 -2.18 -10.51 -3.52
N VAL A 50 -1.01 -11.15 -3.59
CA VAL A 50 0.28 -10.45 -3.46
C VAL A 50 1.07 -10.59 -4.75
N VAL A 51 1.46 -9.45 -5.34
CA VAL A 51 2.28 -9.36 -6.55
C VAL A 51 3.65 -8.79 -6.19
N TRP A 52 4.72 -9.48 -6.58
CA TRP A 52 6.08 -9.01 -6.41
C TRP A 52 6.64 -8.43 -7.70
N VAL A 53 7.14 -7.19 -7.64
CA VAL A 53 7.81 -6.48 -8.74
C VAL A 53 9.30 -6.28 -8.43
N PRO A 54 10.16 -6.04 -9.43
CA PRO A 54 11.60 -5.92 -9.20
C PRO A 54 11.99 -4.81 -8.22
N GLY A 55 11.55 -3.57 -8.45
CA GLY A 55 11.83 -2.42 -7.59
C GLY A 55 10.60 -1.54 -7.36
N ALA A 56 10.78 -0.47 -6.58
CA ALA A 56 9.71 0.49 -6.31
C ALA A 56 9.21 1.16 -7.59
N PHE A 57 10.09 1.35 -8.57
CA PHE A 57 9.79 1.98 -9.85
C PHE A 57 8.76 1.20 -10.69
N GLU A 58 8.68 -0.13 -10.51
CA GLU A 58 7.69 -0.98 -11.19
C GLU A 58 6.36 -1.12 -10.41
N ILE A 59 6.27 -0.60 -9.18
CA ILE A 59 5.01 -0.64 -8.41
C ILE A 59 3.86 0.00 -9.20
N PRO A 60 3.98 1.21 -9.78
CA PRO A 60 2.86 1.87 -10.45
C PRO A 60 2.25 1.06 -11.60
N ILE A 61 3.07 0.41 -12.43
CA ILE A 61 2.54 -0.35 -13.57
C ILE A 61 1.75 -1.59 -13.13
N ALA A 62 2.24 -2.30 -12.10
CA ALA A 62 1.51 -3.43 -11.52
C ALA A 62 0.24 -2.97 -10.79
N THR A 63 0.31 -1.88 -10.03
CA THR A 63 -0.85 -1.31 -9.34
C THR A 63 -1.93 -0.87 -10.32
N LYS A 64 -1.57 -0.19 -11.43
CA LYS A 64 -2.53 0.21 -12.46
C LYS A 64 -3.21 -1.00 -13.10
N ALA A 65 -2.46 -2.06 -13.39
CA ALA A 65 -3.02 -3.30 -13.94
C ALA A 65 -4.00 -3.98 -12.96
N MET A 66 -3.70 -3.97 -11.66
CA MET A 66 -4.61 -4.52 -10.65
C MET A 66 -5.86 -3.64 -10.50
N ALA A 67 -5.70 -2.32 -10.42
CA ALA A 67 -6.79 -1.36 -10.23
C ALA A 67 -7.83 -1.42 -11.37
N THR A 68 -7.40 -1.62 -12.60
CA THR A 68 -8.30 -1.70 -13.77
C THR A 68 -8.86 -3.09 -14.03
N SER A 69 -8.42 -4.12 -13.28
CA SER A 69 -8.88 -5.50 -13.49
C SER A 69 -10.32 -5.77 -13.04
N GLY A 70 -10.89 -4.88 -12.21
CA GLY A 70 -12.22 -5.06 -11.61
C GLY A 70 -12.31 -6.17 -10.57
N ARG A 71 -11.17 -6.71 -10.09
CA ARG A 71 -11.12 -7.85 -9.16
C ARG A 71 -10.97 -7.47 -7.68
N TYR A 72 -10.63 -6.22 -7.40
CA TYR A 72 -10.24 -5.75 -6.06
C TYR A 72 -11.14 -4.60 -5.62
N ASP A 73 -11.39 -4.51 -4.33
CA ASP A 73 -12.11 -3.41 -3.70
C ASP A 73 -11.16 -2.29 -3.26
N THR A 74 -9.91 -2.65 -2.95
CA THR A 74 -8.84 -1.73 -2.56
C THR A 74 -7.47 -2.36 -2.81
N LEU A 75 -6.42 -1.54 -2.90
CA LEU A 75 -5.04 -2.01 -3.07
C LEU A 75 -4.12 -1.46 -1.98
N VAL A 76 -2.97 -2.09 -1.81
CA VAL A 76 -1.88 -1.62 -0.94
C VAL A 76 -0.56 -1.71 -1.71
N THR A 77 0.25 -0.67 -1.66
CA THR A 77 1.56 -0.60 -2.30
C THR A 77 2.66 -0.55 -1.25
N LEU A 78 3.60 -1.50 -1.33
CA LEU A 78 4.65 -1.71 -0.35
C LEU A 78 6.01 -1.63 -1.04
N GLY A 79 6.88 -0.77 -0.50
CA GLY A 79 8.24 -0.64 -1.01
C GLY A 79 9.14 0.13 -0.06
N ALA A 80 10.43 0.18 -0.38
CA ALA A 80 11.37 1.02 0.35
C ALA A 80 12.42 1.60 -0.61
N VAL A 81 12.48 2.91 -0.67
CA VAL A 81 13.49 3.71 -1.36
C VAL A 81 14.30 4.41 -0.27
N ILE A 82 15.56 4.00 -0.14
CA ILE A 82 16.48 4.52 0.88
C ILE A 82 17.50 5.39 0.16
N ARG A 83 17.74 6.61 0.65
CA ARG A 83 18.68 7.54 0.03
C ARG A 83 20.09 6.92 -0.05
N GLY A 84 20.71 7.09 -1.21
CA GLY A 84 22.13 6.80 -1.42
C GLY A 84 22.90 8.05 -1.85
N GLU A 85 24.07 7.85 -2.44
CA GLU A 85 25.01 8.94 -2.78
C GLU A 85 24.58 9.83 -3.96
N THR A 86 23.58 9.40 -4.74
CA THR A 86 23.18 10.09 -5.97
C THR A 86 21.72 10.50 -5.92
N ALA A 87 21.34 11.40 -6.84
CA ALA A 87 19.96 11.85 -7.01
C ALA A 87 18.99 10.75 -7.51
N HIS A 88 19.44 9.51 -7.68
CA HIS A 88 18.59 8.39 -8.09
C HIS A 88 17.39 8.20 -7.15
N PHE A 89 17.57 8.50 -5.85
CA PHE A 89 16.49 8.49 -4.87
C PHE A 89 15.30 9.36 -5.31
N GLU A 90 15.54 10.61 -5.70
CA GLU A 90 14.50 11.56 -6.12
C GLU A 90 13.77 11.08 -7.38
N TYR A 91 14.51 10.54 -8.33
CA TYR A 91 13.95 10.05 -9.60
C TYR A 91 13.19 8.72 -9.47
N VAL A 92 13.23 8.07 -8.31
CA VAL A 92 12.42 6.89 -8.00
C VAL A 92 11.29 7.25 -7.03
N ALA A 93 11.62 7.81 -5.87
CA ALA A 93 10.66 8.07 -4.79
C ALA A 93 9.52 9.00 -5.22
N GLY A 94 9.85 10.15 -5.82
CA GLY A 94 8.86 11.14 -6.25
C GLY A 94 7.92 10.60 -7.34
N PRO A 95 8.45 10.14 -8.49
CA PRO A 95 7.63 9.61 -9.57
C PRO A 95 6.73 8.42 -9.17
N VAL A 96 7.18 7.56 -8.26
CA VAL A 96 6.36 6.47 -7.74
C VAL A 96 5.17 7.03 -6.94
N ALA A 97 5.39 7.96 -6.02
CA ALA A 97 4.32 8.58 -5.24
C ALA A 97 3.29 9.30 -6.14
N ASP A 98 3.78 10.11 -7.08
CA ASP A 98 2.93 10.84 -8.03
C ASP A 98 2.11 9.89 -8.89
N SER A 99 2.72 8.80 -9.37
CA SER A 99 2.02 7.81 -10.19
C SER A 99 0.93 7.07 -9.42
N ILE A 100 1.18 6.69 -8.16
CA ILE A 100 0.15 6.04 -7.33
C ILE A 100 -1.02 6.99 -7.07
N ALA A 101 -0.74 8.26 -6.74
CA ALA A 101 -1.78 9.27 -6.57
C ALA A 101 -2.61 9.44 -7.86
N GLN A 102 -1.94 9.53 -9.02
CA GLN A 102 -2.61 9.63 -10.31
C GLN A 102 -3.47 8.39 -10.60
N ILE A 103 -2.98 7.18 -10.34
CA ILE A 103 -3.74 5.94 -10.56
C ILE A 103 -5.01 5.93 -9.71
N GLN A 104 -4.94 6.34 -8.43
CA GLN A 104 -6.13 6.44 -7.58
C GLN A 104 -7.19 7.37 -8.18
N LEU A 105 -6.77 8.55 -8.63
CA LEU A 105 -7.67 9.56 -9.20
C LEU A 105 -8.27 9.11 -10.54
N GLU A 106 -7.49 8.47 -11.40
CA GLU A 106 -7.94 8.00 -12.71
C GLU A 106 -8.89 6.80 -12.61
N THR A 107 -8.62 5.87 -11.69
CA THR A 107 -9.36 4.61 -11.60
C THR A 107 -10.48 4.65 -10.56
N GLY A 108 -10.46 5.62 -9.63
CA GLY A 108 -11.34 5.66 -8.48
C GLY A 108 -11.12 4.50 -7.49
N MET A 109 -9.99 3.79 -7.60
CA MET A 109 -9.55 2.72 -6.71
C MET A 109 -8.84 3.33 -5.49
N PRO A 110 -9.27 3.07 -4.25
CA PRO A 110 -8.47 3.40 -3.07
C PRO A 110 -7.20 2.54 -3.02
N ILE A 111 -6.06 3.17 -2.73
CA ILE A 111 -4.74 2.55 -2.70
C ILE A 111 -3.98 3.03 -1.46
N GLY A 112 -3.76 2.13 -0.50
CA GLY A 112 -2.85 2.36 0.60
C GLY A 112 -1.40 2.54 0.11
N PHE A 113 -0.75 3.62 0.53
CA PHE A 113 0.61 3.94 0.11
C PHE A 113 1.63 3.75 1.24
N ALA A 114 2.41 2.68 1.15
CA ALA A 114 3.51 2.37 2.07
C ALA A 114 4.79 2.04 1.29
N VAL A 115 5.14 2.91 0.35
CA VAL A 115 6.50 3.00 -0.19
C VAL A 115 7.30 3.94 0.73
N LEU A 116 8.17 3.38 1.56
CA LEU A 116 9.00 4.16 2.46
C LEU A 116 10.01 4.97 1.66
N THR A 117 10.07 6.28 1.90
CA THR A 117 11.05 7.20 1.32
C THR A 117 11.86 7.80 2.45
N VAL A 118 13.01 7.20 2.75
CA VAL A 118 13.77 7.46 3.98
C VAL A 118 15.24 7.75 3.70
N GLU A 119 15.88 8.40 4.66
CA GLU A 119 17.28 8.84 4.56
C GLU A 119 18.26 7.75 5.00
N SER A 120 17.82 6.75 5.75
CA SER A 120 18.68 5.67 6.24
C SER A 120 17.95 4.33 6.41
N VAL A 121 18.72 3.25 6.56
CA VAL A 121 18.20 1.91 6.82
C VAL A 121 17.51 1.85 8.19
N GLU A 122 18.02 2.56 9.19
CA GLU A 122 17.47 2.59 10.54
C GLU A 122 16.06 3.20 10.54
N GLN A 123 15.85 4.27 9.78
CA GLN A 123 14.51 4.83 9.58
C GLN A 123 13.57 3.84 8.88
N ALA A 124 14.08 3.09 7.88
CA ALA A 124 13.29 2.06 7.22
C ALA A 124 12.84 0.97 8.21
N VAL A 125 13.75 0.53 9.08
CA VAL A 125 13.48 -0.47 10.12
C VAL A 125 12.47 0.06 11.14
N GLU A 126 12.62 1.29 11.61
CA GLU A 126 11.68 1.91 12.55
C GLU A 126 10.25 1.96 11.99
N ARG A 127 10.11 2.18 10.67
CA ARG A 127 8.80 2.28 9.99
C ARG A 127 8.27 0.97 9.41
N SER A 128 9.02 -0.11 9.53
CA SER A 128 8.61 -1.47 9.13
C SER A 128 8.63 -2.46 10.29
N GLY A 129 9.00 -2.02 11.50
CA GLY A 129 9.07 -2.85 12.70
C GLY A 129 7.72 -3.46 13.11
N PRO A 130 7.74 -4.46 14.01
CA PRO A 130 6.52 -5.03 14.56
C PRO A 130 5.83 -4.05 15.53
N GLY A 131 4.51 -3.89 15.39
CA GLY A 131 3.69 -3.10 16.31
C GLY A 131 3.25 -1.73 15.77
N ALA A 132 2.81 -0.85 16.68
CA ALA A 132 2.31 0.48 16.35
C ALA A 132 3.41 1.32 15.65
N GLY A 133 3.17 1.69 14.39
CA GLY A 133 4.13 2.43 13.56
C GLY A 133 4.56 1.70 12.28
N ASN A 134 4.17 0.43 12.10
CA ASN A 134 4.39 -0.28 10.84
C ASN A 134 3.56 0.34 9.71
N LYS A 135 4.23 0.92 8.71
CA LYS A 135 3.54 1.63 7.62
C LYS A 135 2.74 0.72 6.70
N GLY A 136 3.10 -0.56 6.57
CA GLY A 136 2.30 -1.52 5.81
C GLY A 136 0.95 -1.80 6.47
N GLU A 137 0.94 -1.92 7.80
CA GLU A 137 -0.28 -2.09 8.59
C GLU A 137 -1.18 -0.85 8.51
N GLU A 138 -0.61 0.34 8.74
CA GLU A 138 -1.34 1.61 8.62
C GLU A 138 -1.95 1.81 7.22
N ALA A 139 -1.17 1.54 6.17
CA ALA A 139 -1.65 1.68 4.80
C ALA A 139 -2.78 0.69 4.47
N ALA A 140 -2.69 -0.54 4.97
CA ALA A 140 -3.74 -1.54 4.79
C ALA A 140 -5.06 -1.16 5.49
N ILE A 141 -4.98 -0.67 6.73
CA ILE A 141 -6.16 -0.24 7.49
C ILE A 141 -6.80 0.98 6.83
N GLY A 142 -6.00 1.98 6.44
CA GLY A 142 -6.49 3.15 5.70
C GLY A 142 -7.10 2.80 4.35
N ALA A 143 -6.57 1.77 3.67
CA ALA A 143 -7.12 1.28 2.41
C ALA A 143 -8.52 0.65 2.57
N ILE A 144 -8.78 -0.07 3.67
CA ILE A 144 -10.11 -0.58 4.03
C ILE A 144 -11.06 0.58 4.31
N GLU A 145 -10.63 1.51 5.18
CA GLU A 145 -11.45 2.65 5.57
C GLU A 145 -11.87 3.48 4.34
N MET A 146 -10.93 3.80 3.46
CA MET A 146 -11.21 4.56 2.25
C MET A 146 -12.12 3.83 1.27
N ALA A 147 -12.01 2.50 1.16
CA ALA A 147 -12.96 1.71 0.36
C ALA A 147 -14.39 1.86 0.89
N ASN A 148 -14.56 1.82 2.22
CA ASN A 148 -15.85 2.03 2.86
C ASN A 148 -16.36 3.47 2.75
N VAL A 149 -15.48 4.48 2.83
CA VAL A 149 -15.83 5.89 2.56
C VAL A 149 -16.39 6.02 1.13
N LEU A 150 -15.68 5.52 0.12
CA LEU A 150 -16.12 5.62 -1.27
C LEU A 150 -17.42 4.86 -1.52
N LYS A 151 -17.63 3.73 -0.84
CA LYS A 151 -18.90 2.99 -0.89
C LYS A 151 -20.06 3.78 -0.28
N ALA A 152 -19.82 4.57 0.76
CA ALA A 152 -20.85 5.40 1.39
C ALA A 152 -21.18 6.67 0.59
N LEU A 153 -20.23 7.16 -0.22
CA LEU A 153 -20.40 8.34 -1.08
C LEU A 153 -21.05 8.05 -2.44
N ARG A 154 -21.15 6.78 -2.84
CA ARG A 154 -21.69 6.33 -4.14
C ARG A 154 -23.05 5.68 -3.96
#